data_AF-A0A8S0YRA4-F1
#
_entry.id   AF-A0A8S0YRA4-F1
#
_cell.length_a   1.000
_cell.length_b   1.000
_cell.length_c   1.000
_cell.angle_alpha   90.00
_cell.angle_beta   90.00
_cell.angle_gamma   90.00
#
_symmetry.space_group_name_H-M   'P 1'
#
loop_
_entity.id
_entity.type
_entity.pdbx_description
1 polymer ?
#
loop_
_entity_poly.entity_id
_entity_poly.type
_entity_poly.pdbx_seq_one_letter_code
_entity_poly.pdbx_strand_id
1 'polypeptide(L)'
;MNYYAYRMMIRTHEENVILKCRRLFQQFAVDMYVKVETERLAFIRFNQAKLRSEDYIHLRDAIHSDGDVQNIGRLTILPSSYIGRPRHMHEYAQDAMTYVRNYGTPDLFITFTCNPKWTEIERELDIIARVLQQKLKVMMDVLTKYRVFGDTRCYMYSVEWQKRGLPHAHILIWLLNKLHSNEVDDIISVEIPDPVTDPHLHDIVTTQMVHGPCGALNPLSPCMADGKCTKRYPRPLVAETVTGNERYPVYRRRSKEDNGRTIKVKVQNQEIEIGNEFIVPYCPLLSRIFEKHANVERSSNVQFGQINQIFVQVRHKRQRHGCVWYCVGKCE
;
A
#
# COMPACT_ATOMS: atom_id res chain seq x y z
N MET A 1 6.81 23.73 3.01
CA MET A 1 6.36 22.76 1.98
C MET A 1 5.51 23.41 0.89
N ASN A 2 4.41 24.11 1.22
CA ASN A 2 3.45 24.62 0.23
C ASN A 2 4.06 25.50 -0.89
N TYR A 3 4.99 26.40 -0.55
CA TYR A 3 5.68 27.22 -1.54
C TYR A 3 6.45 26.40 -2.59
N TYR A 4 7.28 25.45 -2.16
CA TYR A 4 8.03 24.60 -3.09
C TYR A 4 7.11 23.67 -3.89
N ALA A 5 6.08 23.11 -3.25
CA ALA A 5 5.05 22.33 -3.94
C ALA A 5 4.35 23.14 -5.04
N TYR A 6 4.03 24.41 -4.77
CA TYR A 6 3.47 25.33 -5.76
C TYR A 6 4.41 25.59 -6.94
N ARG A 7 5.72 25.73 -6.70
CA ARG A 7 6.72 25.90 -7.77
C ARG A 7 6.85 24.65 -8.66
N MET A 8 6.64 23.47 -8.10
CA MET A 8 6.67 22.19 -8.83
C MET A 8 5.34 21.85 -9.51
N MET A 9 4.29 22.66 -9.36
CA MET A 9 2.98 22.38 -9.96
C MET A 9 3.00 22.58 -11.48
N ILE A 10 2.32 21.70 -12.22
CA ILE A 10 2.17 21.77 -13.67
C ILE A 10 0.92 22.62 -13.94
N ARG A 11 0.98 23.54 -14.91
CA ARG A 11 -0.14 24.39 -15.34
C ARG A 11 -0.28 24.32 -16.86
N THR A 12 -1.52 24.36 -17.35
CA THR A 12 -1.86 24.13 -18.78
C THR A 12 -1.22 25.11 -19.76
N HIS A 13 -0.77 26.28 -19.29
CA HIS A 13 -0.18 27.33 -20.13
C HIS A 13 1.23 27.74 -19.67
N GLU A 14 1.86 26.99 -18.77
CA GLU A 14 3.21 27.29 -18.29
C GLU A 14 4.10 26.06 -18.41
N GLU A 15 5.28 26.26 -18.98
CA GLU A 15 6.32 25.25 -18.95
C GLU A 15 6.96 25.19 -17.57
N ASN A 16 6.86 24.05 -16.89
CA ASN A 16 7.55 23.85 -15.62
C ASN A 16 9.00 23.44 -15.88
N VAL A 17 9.88 24.43 -16.08
CA VAL A 17 11.32 24.23 -16.32
C VAL A 17 11.96 23.40 -15.21
N ILE A 18 11.52 23.57 -13.96
CA ILE A 18 12.06 22.83 -12.81
C ILE A 18 11.91 21.32 -13.03
N LEU A 19 10.76 20.84 -13.50
CA LEU A 19 10.52 19.41 -13.74
C LEU A 19 11.32 18.85 -14.93
N LYS A 20 11.68 19.70 -15.90
CA LYS A 20 12.41 19.28 -17.11
C LYS A 20 13.91 19.04 -16.87
N CYS A 21 14.44 19.53 -15.74
CA CYS A 21 15.88 19.46 -15.46
C CYS A 21 16.38 18.10 -14.88
N ARG A 22 15.54 17.05 -14.86
CA ARG A 22 15.90 15.66 -14.51
C ARG A 22 16.71 15.55 -13.20
N ARG A 23 18.01 15.22 -13.27
CA ARG A 23 18.87 15.09 -12.07
C ARG A 23 18.94 16.37 -11.24
N LEU A 24 18.92 17.53 -11.87
CA LEU A 24 18.90 18.82 -11.16
C LEU A 24 17.56 19.03 -10.44
N PHE A 25 16.45 18.53 -10.99
CA PHE A 25 15.16 18.52 -10.30
C PHE A 25 15.22 17.65 -9.04
N GLN A 26 15.76 16.43 -9.15
CA GLN A 26 15.90 15.54 -8.01
C GLN A 26 16.75 16.16 -6.90
N GLN A 27 17.88 16.79 -7.26
CA GLN A 27 18.73 17.51 -6.31
C GLN A 27 17.97 18.68 -5.67
N PHE A 28 17.31 19.51 -6.48
CA PHE A 28 16.50 20.62 -5.98
C PHE A 28 15.41 20.15 -5.00
N ALA A 29 14.71 19.06 -5.31
CA ALA A 29 13.68 18.50 -4.43
C ALA A 29 14.25 18.03 -3.09
N VAL A 30 15.39 17.34 -3.10
CA VAL A 30 16.09 16.89 -1.89
C VAL A 30 16.59 18.08 -1.08
N ASP A 31 17.25 19.05 -1.71
CA ASP A 31 17.80 20.22 -1.04
C ASP A 31 16.71 21.07 -0.39
N MET A 32 15.59 21.30 -1.09
CA MET A 32 14.46 22.04 -0.53
C MET A 32 13.78 21.26 0.60
N TYR A 33 13.69 19.94 0.50
CA TYR A 33 13.20 19.09 1.59
C TYR A 33 14.11 19.19 2.83
N VAL A 34 15.43 19.02 2.66
CA VAL A 34 16.42 19.11 3.75
C VAL A 34 16.41 20.49 4.40
N LYS A 35 16.29 21.56 3.62
CA LYS A 35 16.15 22.93 4.14
C LYS A 35 14.92 23.05 5.03
N VAL A 36 13.76 22.59 4.57
CA VAL A 36 12.51 22.67 5.35
C VAL A 36 12.56 21.80 6.60
N GLU A 37 13.08 20.58 6.50
CA GLU A 37 13.19 19.66 7.63
C GLU A 37 14.20 20.13 8.67
N THR A 38 15.30 20.75 8.24
CA THR A 38 16.27 21.39 9.15
C THR A 38 15.62 22.49 9.97
N GLU A 39 14.86 23.39 9.33
CA GLU A 39 14.11 24.44 10.04
C GLU A 39 13.04 23.87 10.98
N ARG A 40 12.33 22.82 10.56
CA ARG A 40 11.34 22.13 11.40
C ARG A 40 11.99 21.52 12.64
N LEU A 41 13.14 20.86 12.48
CA LEU A 41 13.91 20.29 13.59
C LEU A 41 14.48 21.37 14.51
N ALA A 42 14.96 22.48 13.95
CA ALA A 42 15.42 23.63 14.72
C ALA A 42 14.27 24.20 15.56
N PHE A 43 13.09 24.42 14.96
CA PHE A 43 11.91 24.86 15.70
C PHE A 43 11.58 23.92 16.86
N ILE A 44 11.53 22.61 16.61
CA ILE A 44 11.25 21.62 17.66
C ILE A 44 12.29 21.69 18.78
N ARG A 45 13.58 21.79 18.43
CA ARG A 45 14.70 21.90 19.38
C ARG A 45 14.60 23.13 20.27
N PHE A 46 14.25 24.28 19.70
CA PHE A 46 14.21 25.55 20.43
C PHE A 46 12.86 25.84 21.12
N ASN A 47 11.81 25.07 20.84
CA ASN A 47 10.47 25.30 21.39
C ASN A 47 9.95 24.12 22.23
N GLN A 48 10.84 23.30 22.79
CA GLN A 48 10.51 22.12 23.64
C GLN A 48 9.51 22.44 24.77
N ALA A 49 9.70 23.54 25.51
CA ALA A 49 8.79 23.96 26.58
C ALA A 49 7.36 24.25 26.05
N LYS A 50 7.23 24.90 24.89
CA LYS A 50 5.92 25.16 24.25
C LYS A 50 5.25 23.88 23.76
N LEU A 51 6.05 22.89 23.35
CA LEU A 51 5.58 21.59 22.89
C LEU A 51 5.28 20.62 24.05
N ARG A 52 5.39 21.08 25.31
CA ARG A 52 5.19 20.29 26.54
C ARG A 52 5.98 18.99 26.53
N SER A 53 7.20 19.04 26.00
CA SER A 53 8.05 17.84 25.92
C SER A 53 8.55 17.33 27.27
N GLU A 54 8.35 18.10 28.32
CA GLU A 54 8.77 17.78 29.68
C GLU A 54 7.77 16.83 30.38
N ASP A 55 6.52 16.76 29.91
CA ASP A 55 5.46 15.89 30.44
C ASP A 55 5.57 14.42 29.99
N TYR A 56 6.54 14.09 29.12
CA TYR A 56 6.80 12.70 28.69
C TYR A 56 7.58 11.92 29.76
N ILE A 57 7.01 11.82 30.97
CA ILE A 57 7.59 11.25 32.19
C ILE A 57 8.14 9.83 31.94
N HIS A 58 7.37 8.97 31.26
CA HIS A 58 7.75 7.59 30.97
C HIS A 58 9.02 7.42 30.10
N LEU A 59 9.40 8.44 29.31
CA LEU A 59 10.61 8.38 28.47
C LEU A 59 11.86 8.83 29.23
N ARG A 60 11.69 9.72 30.22
CA ARG A 60 12.78 10.17 31.09
C ARG A 60 13.30 9.01 31.94
N ASP A 61 12.39 8.18 32.44
CA ASP A 61 12.70 7.03 33.29
C ASP A 61 13.38 5.91 32.51
N ALA A 62 12.96 5.65 31.26
CA ALA A 62 13.58 4.63 30.40
C ALA A 62 14.96 5.01 29.83
N ILE A 63 15.32 6.30 29.83
CA ILE A 63 16.63 6.79 29.40
C ILE A 63 17.61 6.84 30.58
N HIS A 64 17.13 7.06 31.81
CA HIS A 64 17.96 7.03 33.02
C HIS A 64 18.53 5.64 33.35
N SER A 65 17.97 4.57 32.76
CA SER A 65 18.42 3.20 33.01
C SER A 65 19.63 2.75 32.19
N ASP A 66 20.11 3.50 31.18
CA ASP A 66 21.04 2.92 30.19
C ASP A 66 22.10 3.88 29.56
N GLY A 67 22.56 4.94 30.25
CA GLY A 67 23.59 5.81 29.66
C GLY A 67 24.32 6.78 30.59
N ASP A 68 25.65 6.77 30.46
CA ASP A 68 26.60 7.68 31.12
C ASP A 68 26.26 9.15 30.86
N VAL A 69 26.08 9.90 31.96
CA VAL A 69 25.55 11.28 32.00
C VAL A 69 26.50 12.28 31.33
N GLN A 70 27.78 11.93 31.16
CA GLN A 70 28.80 12.86 30.63
C GLN A 70 28.85 12.97 29.09
N ASN A 71 28.16 12.11 28.33
CA ASN A 71 28.17 12.12 26.86
C ASN A 71 26.86 12.60 26.21
N ILE A 72 25.89 13.04 27.00
CA ILE A 72 24.56 13.36 26.50
C ILE A 72 24.49 14.86 26.18
N GLY A 73 24.63 15.20 24.89
CA GLY A 73 24.21 16.53 24.40
C GLY A 73 22.75 16.82 24.77
N ARG A 74 22.31 18.09 24.68
CA ARG A 74 20.95 18.49 25.12
C ARG A 74 19.85 17.62 24.49
N LEU A 75 19.17 16.82 25.33
CA LEU A 75 18.08 15.93 24.91
C LEU A 75 16.95 16.72 24.28
N THR A 76 16.66 16.46 23.00
CA THR A 76 15.52 17.05 22.27
C THR A 76 14.52 15.96 21.93
N ILE A 77 13.30 16.13 22.43
CA ILE A 77 12.22 15.17 22.32
C ILE A 77 11.38 15.54 21.09
N LEU A 78 11.43 14.70 20.06
CA LEU A 78 10.65 14.91 18.83
C LEU A 78 9.18 14.48 19.01
N PRO A 79 8.18 15.36 18.75
CA PRO A 79 6.77 15.03 18.92
C PRO A 79 6.34 13.87 18.01
N SER A 80 5.22 13.23 18.34
CA SER A 80 4.66 12.15 17.52
C SER A 80 4.19 12.62 16.14
N SER A 81 3.87 13.90 15.99
CA SER A 81 3.57 14.55 14.69
C SER A 81 4.77 14.64 13.73
N TYR A 82 5.99 14.29 14.18
CA TYR A 82 7.16 14.21 13.31
C TYR A 82 7.22 12.83 12.63
N ILE A 83 6.98 12.81 11.32
CA ILE A 83 6.86 11.60 10.49
C ILE A 83 8.12 10.72 10.57
N GLY A 84 7.94 9.40 10.65
CA GLY A 84 9.02 8.41 10.60
C GLY A 84 9.76 8.16 11.93
N ARG A 85 9.35 8.82 13.02
CA ARG A 85 9.92 8.60 14.37
C ARG A 85 9.25 7.43 15.08
N PRO A 86 9.90 6.83 16.09
CA PRO A 86 9.31 5.71 16.82
C PRO A 86 7.95 6.08 17.43
N ARG A 87 7.81 7.30 17.96
CA ARG A 87 6.53 7.78 18.51
C ARG A 87 5.43 7.92 17.46
N HIS A 88 5.74 8.52 16.32
CA HIS A 88 4.81 8.59 15.18
C HIS A 88 4.32 7.18 14.81
N MET A 89 5.24 6.23 14.62
CA MET A 89 4.86 4.86 14.24
C MET A 89 4.11 4.14 15.36
N HIS A 90 4.44 4.40 16.63
CA HIS A 90 3.76 3.80 17.78
C HIS A 90 2.32 4.31 17.92
N GLU A 91 2.09 5.61 17.72
CA GLU A 91 0.74 6.20 17.74
C GLU A 91 -0.14 5.59 16.64
N TYR A 92 0.34 5.50 15.40
CA TYR A 92 -0.43 4.84 14.33
C TYR A 92 -0.69 3.35 14.57
N ALA A 93 0.27 2.66 15.19
CA ALA A 93 0.06 1.28 15.61
C ALA A 93 -1.06 1.19 16.67
N GLN A 94 -1.08 2.11 17.63
CA GLN A 94 -2.13 2.20 18.65
C GLN A 94 -3.49 2.56 18.05
N ASP A 95 -3.56 3.50 17.10
CA ASP A 95 -4.78 3.83 16.37
C ASP A 95 -5.32 2.61 15.62
N ALA A 96 -4.45 1.89 14.93
CA ALA A 96 -4.83 0.68 14.21
C ALA A 96 -5.40 -0.39 15.16
N MET A 97 -4.73 -0.62 16.30
CA MET A 97 -5.23 -1.53 17.34
C MET A 97 -6.55 -1.05 17.93
N THR A 98 -6.75 0.26 18.08
CA THR A 98 -7.98 0.86 18.62
C THR A 98 -9.15 0.64 17.68
N TYR A 99 -8.96 0.85 16.37
CA TYR A 99 -10.01 0.60 15.38
C TYR A 99 -10.43 -0.87 15.38
N VAL A 100 -9.47 -1.78 15.49
CA VAL A 100 -9.75 -3.22 15.51
C VAL A 100 -10.45 -3.61 16.80
N ARG A 101 -10.02 -3.06 17.94
CA ARG A 101 -10.67 -3.30 19.23
C ARG A 101 -12.12 -2.84 19.23
N ASN A 102 -12.42 -1.71 18.57
CA ASN A 102 -13.75 -1.12 18.57
C ASN A 102 -14.67 -1.67 17.47
N TYR A 103 -14.12 -2.03 16.31
CA TYR A 103 -14.88 -2.36 15.09
C TYR A 103 -14.61 -3.76 14.53
N GLY A 104 -13.79 -4.56 15.22
CA GLY A 104 -13.37 -5.87 14.77
C GLY A 104 -12.43 -5.82 13.56
N THR A 105 -12.35 -6.91 12.82
CA THR A 105 -11.54 -6.96 11.60
C THR A 105 -12.08 -6.03 10.51
N PRO A 106 -11.19 -5.42 9.70
CA PRO A 106 -11.61 -4.69 8.51
C PRO A 106 -12.34 -5.64 7.57
N ASP A 107 -13.14 -5.08 6.66
CA ASP A 107 -13.88 -5.82 5.64
C ASP A 107 -12.99 -6.08 4.42
N LEU A 108 -12.24 -5.06 3.98
CA LEU A 108 -11.39 -5.12 2.80
C LEU A 108 -9.96 -4.70 3.12
N PHE A 109 -9.01 -5.41 2.52
CA PHE A 109 -7.60 -5.07 2.44
C PHE A 109 -7.23 -4.83 0.97
N ILE A 110 -6.82 -3.61 0.65
CA ILE A 110 -6.50 -3.19 -0.71
C ILE A 110 -5.03 -2.83 -0.78
N THR A 111 -4.30 -3.43 -1.72
CA THR A 111 -2.93 -3.02 -2.05
C THR A 111 -2.95 -2.27 -3.38
N PHE A 112 -2.62 -0.99 -3.33
CA PHE A 112 -2.68 -0.05 -4.45
C PHE A 112 -1.27 0.32 -4.92
N THR A 113 -0.76 -0.38 -5.93
CA THR A 113 0.63 -0.21 -6.42
C THR A 113 0.70 0.83 -7.54
N CYS A 114 1.75 1.64 -7.62
CA CYS A 114 1.90 2.59 -8.72
C CYS A 114 2.00 1.86 -10.09
N ASN A 115 1.38 2.40 -11.14
CA ASN A 115 1.61 1.93 -12.52
C ASN A 115 2.56 2.92 -13.22
N PRO A 116 3.78 2.52 -13.61
CA PRO A 116 4.72 3.41 -14.28
C PRO A 116 4.29 3.77 -15.71
N LYS A 117 3.34 3.03 -16.30
CA LYS A 117 2.78 3.30 -17.64
C LYS A 117 1.63 4.31 -17.62
N TRP A 118 1.32 4.91 -16.48
CA TRP A 118 0.36 6.00 -16.47
C TRP A 118 0.87 7.15 -17.33
N THR A 119 0.01 7.68 -18.20
CA THR A 119 0.38 8.70 -19.19
C THR A 119 1.03 9.93 -18.54
N GLU A 120 0.66 10.28 -17.32
CA GLU A 120 1.26 11.36 -16.55
C GLU A 120 2.74 11.08 -16.25
N ILE A 121 3.09 9.84 -15.90
CA ILE A 121 4.47 9.41 -15.60
C ILE A 121 5.28 9.26 -16.89
N GLU A 122 4.67 8.81 -17.99
CA GLU A 122 5.38 8.68 -19.27
C GLU A 122 5.69 10.04 -19.90
N ARG A 123 4.79 11.02 -19.73
CA ARG A 123 4.97 12.38 -20.24
C ARG A 123 5.99 13.18 -19.45
N GLU A 124 6.01 13.01 -18.13
CA GLU A 124 6.82 13.82 -17.22
C GLU A 124 7.76 12.93 -16.41
N LEU A 125 9.06 13.20 -16.51
CA LEU A 125 10.07 12.42 -15.77
C LEU A 125 10.00 12.73 -14.27
N ASP A 126 10.27 11.72 -13.45
CA ASP A 126 10.47 11.83 -11.99
C ASP A 126 9.26 12.32 -11.15
N ILE A 127 8.02 12.13 -11.63
CA ILE A 127 6.79 12.51 -10.88
C ILE A 127 6.00 11.34 -10.26
N ILE A 128 6.56 10.12 -10.24
CA ILE A 128 5.91 8.89 -9.74
C ILE A 128 5.22 9.10 -8.39
N ALA A 129 5.94 9.69 -7.43
CA ALA A 129 5.42 9.93 -6.08
C ALA A 129 4.15 10.77 -6.08
N ARG A 130 4.14 11.82 -6.91
CA ARG A 130 3.05 12.78 -7.00
C ARG A 130 1.85 12.18 -7.71
N VAL A 131 2.07 11.46 -8.80
CA VAL A 131 0.99 10.78 -9.53
C VAL A 131 0.36 9.71 -8.63
N LEU A 132 1.15 8.90 -7.92
CA LEU A 132 0.62 7.96 -6.93
C LEU A 132 -0.22 8.68 -5.87
N GLN A 133 0.26 9.80 -5.31
CA GLN A 133 -0.48 10.56 -4.30
C GLN A 133 -1.84 11.04 -4.82
N GLN A 134 -1.88 11.56 -6.05
CA GLN A 134 -3.11 12.03 -6.67
C GLN A 134 -4.08 10.87 -6.93
N LYS A 135 -3.59 9.76 -7.50
CA LYS A 135 -4.41 8.57 -7.76
C LYS A 135 -4.89 7.92 -6.45
N LEU A 136 -4.08 7.95 -5.39
CA LEU A 136 -4.48 7.47 -4.06
C LEU A 136 -5.57 8.34 -3.44
N LYS A 137 -5.50 9.67 -3.61
CA LYS A 137 -6.58 10.57 -3.17
C LYS A 137 -7.89 10.24 -3.89
N VAL A 138 -7.84 10.03 -5.21
CA VAL A 138 -9.00 9.60 -5.99
C VAL A 138 -9.50 8.24 -5.52
N MET A 139 -8.61 7.27 -5.25
CA MET A 139 -8.97 5.97 -4.67
C MET A 139 -9.71 6.11 -3.35
N MET A 140 -9.21 6.93 -2.42
CA MET A 140 -9.90 7.16 -1.15
C MET A 140 -11.27 7.82 -1.36
N ASP A 141 -11.41 8.76 -2.30
CA ASP A 141 -12.71 9.35 -2.61
C ASP A 141 -13.67 8.30 -3.20
N VAL A 142 -13.22 7.43 -4.10
CA VAL A 142 -14.00 6.29 -4.65
C VAL A 142 -14.51 5.38 -3.53
N LEU A 143 -13.65 5.00 -2.59
CA LEU A 143 -14.00 4.10 -1.50
C LEU A 143 -14.95 4.77 -0.49
N THR A 144 -14.69 6.03 -0.11
CA THR A 144 -15.31 6.67 1.06
C THR A 144 -16.43 7.65 0.73
N LYS A 145 -16.30 8.42 -0.35
CA LYS A 145 -17.30 9.42 -0.76
C LYS A 145 -18.30 8.83 -1.75
N TYR A 146 -17.81 8.13 -2.76
CA TYR A 146 -18.65 7.46 -3.75
C TYR A 146 -19.16 6.09 -3.27
N ARG A 147 -18.60 5.58 -2.15
CA ARG A 147 -19.14 4.43 -1.41
C ARG A 147 -19.36 3.21 -2.30
N VAL A 148 -18.41 2.93 -3.18
CA VAL A 148 -18.54 1.86 -4.19
C VAL A 148 -18.70 0.45 -3.60
N PHE A 149 -18.35 0.27 -2.33
CA PHE A 149 -18.53 -0.98 -1.58
C PHE A 149 -19.53 -0.84 -0.42
N GLY A 150 -20.33 0.23 -0.43
CA GLY A 150 -21.19 0.62 0.69
C GLY A 150 -20.58 1.70 1.57
N ASP A 151 -21.34 2.10 2.60
CA ASP A 151 -20.94 3.16 3.50
C ASP A 151 -19.69 2.78 4.29
N THR A 152 -18.66 3.63 4.25
CA THR A 152 -17.43 3.42 5.02
C THR A 152 -17.61 3.96 6.44
N ARG A 153 -17.44 3.10 7.44
CA ARG A 153 -17.41 3.49 8.86
C ARG A 153 -16.11 4.17 9.22
N CYS A 154 -15.00 3.50 8.90
CA CYS A 154 -13.66 4.03 9.10
C CYS A 154 -12.70 3.38 8.12
N TYR A 155 -11.57 4.03 7.94
CA TYR A 155 -10.49 3.52 7.10
C TYR A 155 -9.14 3.87 7.70
N MET A 156 -8.14 3.09 7.32
CA MET A 156 -6.75 3.51 7.47
C MET A 156 -5.95 3.08 6.25
N TYR A 157 -4.91 3.84 5.93
CA TYR A 157 -3.94 3.37 4.96
C TYR A 157 -2.53 3.79 5.33
N SER A 158 -1.56 3.03 4.82
CA SER A 158 -0.15 3.38 4.85
C SER A 158 0.43 3.36 3.45
N VAL A 159 1.44 4.18 3.20
CA VAL A 159 2.20 4.15 1.93
C VAL A 159 3.62 3.67 2.20
N GLU A 160 4.04 2.63 1.49
CA GLU A 160 5.39 2.08 1.55
C GLU A 160 6.18 2.46 0.29
N TRP A 161 7.36 3.04 0.52
CA TRP A 161 8.38 3.22 -0.51
C TRP A 161 9.42 2.11 -0.44
N GLN A 162 9.50 1.30 -1.49
CA GLN A 162 10.52 0.27 -1.62
C GLN A 162 11.70 0.79 -2.43
N LYS A 163 12.94 0.65 -1.94
CA LYS A 163 14.16 1.09 -2.65
C LYS A 163 14.31 0.54 -4.09
N ARG A 164 13.64 -0.58 -4.40
CA ARG A 164 13.71 -1.28 -5.69
C ARG A 164 12.32 -1.67 -6.23
N GLY A 165 11.26 -1.15 -5.63
CA GLY A 165 9.88 -1.49 -5.97
C GLY A 165 9.06 -0.24 -6.20
N LEU A 166 7.97 -0.39 -6.96
CA LEU A 166 7.04 0.71 -7.15
C LEU A 166 6.38 1.06 -5.81
N PRO A 167 6.20 2.35 -5.52
CA PRO A 167 5.53 2.75 -4.30
C PRO A 167 4.09 2.23 -4.31
N HIS A 168 3.62 1.78 -3.15
CA HIS A 168 2.28 1.22 -3.00
C HIS A 168 1.65 1.63 -1.69
N ALA A 169 0.32 1.63 -1.66
CA ALA A 169 -0.45 1.86 -0.46
C ALA A 169 -1.14 0.57 0.00
N HIS A 170 -1.17 0.36 1.31
CA HIS A 170 -1.99 -0.64 1.97
C HIS A 170 -3.17 0.05 2.62
N ILE A 171 -4.38 -0.27 2.19
CA ILE A 171 -5.62 0.38 2.62
C ILE A 171 -6.49 -0.66 3.31
N LEU A 172 -7.00 -0.32 4.49
CA LEU A 172 -8.00 -1.08 5.24
C LEU A 172 -9.30 -0.28 5.28
N ILE A 173 -10.41 -0.95 5.02
CA ILE A 173 -11.75 -0.37 5.05
C ILE A 173 -12.61 -1.17 6.01
N TRP A 174 -13.30 -0.48 6.93
CA TRP A 174 -14.41 -1.01 7.71
C TRP A 174 -15.69 -0.41 7.14
N LEU A 175 -16.61 -1.27 6.72
CA LEU A 175 -17.91 -0.85 6.22
C LEU A 175 -18.90 -0.72 7.39
N LEU A 176 -19.91 0.14 7.27
CA LEU A 176 -21.01 0.21 8.23
C LEU A 176 -21.80 -1.10 8.23
N ASN A 177 -22.14 -1.58 7.03
CA ASN A 177 -22.73 -2.90 6.81
C ASN A 177 -21.60 -3.87 6.43
N LYS A 178 -21.40 -4.90 7.25
CA LYS A 178 -20.34 -5.89 7.04
C LYS A 178 -20.55 -6.60 5.71
N LEU A 179 -19.45 -6.81 4.98
CA LEU A 179 -19.52 -7.55 3.73
C LEU A 179 -19.88 -9.01 4.03
N HIS A 180 -20.96 -9.52 3.46
CA HIS A 180 -21.38 -10.91 3.63
C HIS A 180 -20.68 -11.83 2.63
N SER A 181 -20.63 -13.12 2.93
CA SER A 181 -19.89 -14.11 2.13
C SER A 181 -20.43 -14.26 0.70
N ASN A 182 -21.73 -14.12 0.53
CA ASN A 182 -22.42 -14.17 -0.76
C ASN A 182 -22.22 -12.92 -1.62
N GLU A 183 -21.74 -11.81 -1.05
CA GLU A 183 -21.50 -10.54 -1.75
C GLU A 183 -20.02 -10.41 -2.19
N VAL A 184 -19.16 -11.34 -1.80
CA VAL A 184 -17.72 -11.27 -2.07
C VAL A 184 -17.45 -11.30 -3.58
N ASP A 185 -18.14 -12.18 -4.30
CA ASP A 185 -17.92 -12.39 -5.74
C ASP A 185 -18.45 -11.22 -6.60
N ASP A 186 -19.30 -10.36 -6.04
CA ASP A 186 -19.77 -9.14 -6.70
C ASP A 186 -18.68 -8.05 -6.71
N ILE A 187 -17.77 -8.10 -5.74
CA ILE A 187 -16.71 -7.09 -5.55
C ILE A 187 -15.36 -7.62 -6.04
N ILE A 188 -15.05 -8.88 -5.72
CA ILE A 188 -13.73 -9.48 -5.90
C ILE A 188 -13.83 -10.60 -6.92
N SER A 189 -13.03 -10.49 -7.97
CA SER A 189 -12.81 -11.55 -8.96
C SER A 189 -11.37 -12.04 -8.90
N VAL A 190 -11.19 -13.30 -9.24
CA VAL A 190 -9.90 -13.96 -9.41
C VAL A 190 -9.89 -14.77 -10.72
N GLU A 191 -10.69 -14.33 -11.69
CA GLU A 191 -10.85 -14.99 -12.97
C GLU A 191 -10.37 -14.10 -14.11
N ILE A 192 -9.85 -14.73 -15.16
CA ILE A 192 -9.54 -14.09 -16.42
C ILE A 192 -10.87 -13.66 -17.09
N PRO A 193 -11.07 -12.35 -17.35
CA PRO A 193 -12.25 -11.85 -18.04
C PRO A 193 -12.38 -12.44 -19.44
N ASP A 194 -13.54 -12.31 -20.07
CA ASP A 194 -13.71 -12.76 -21.45
C ASP A 194 -13.08 -11.74 -22.43
N PRO A 195 -12.18 -12.16 -23.33
CA PRO A 195 -11.52 -11.25 -24.26
C PRO A 195 -12.45 -10.70 -25.35
N VAL A 196 -13.61 -11.30 -25.57
CA VAL A 196 -14.62 -10.86 -26.54
C VAL A 196 -15.63 -9.93 -25.87
N THR A 197 -16.15 -10.29 -24.70
CA THR A 197 -17.19 -9.48 -24.02
C THR A 197 -16.61 -8.31 -23.22
N ASP A 198 -15.41 -8.46 -22.68
CA ASP A 198 -14.70 -7.39 -21.95
C ASP A 198 -13.19 -7.39 -22.29
N PRO A 199 -12.84 -7.02 -23.53
CA PRO A 199 -11.44 -6.97 -23.97
C PRO A 199 -10.57 -6.04 -23.12
N HIS A 200 -11.15 -4.94 -22.62
CA HIS A 200 -10.40 -3.95 -21.85
C HIS A 200 -10.02 -4.47 -20.47
N LEU A 201 -10.96 -5.05 -19.71
CA LEU A 201 -10.62 -5.65 -18.43
C LEU A 201 -9.73 -6.89 -18.61
N HIS A 202 -9.94 -7.67 -19.68
CA HIS A 202 -9.07 -8.79 -20.02
C HIS A 202 -7.62 -8.33 -20.18
N ASP A 203 -7.34 -7.28 -20.94
CA ASP A 203 -5.98 -6.75 -21.11
C ASP A 203 -5.36 -6.29 -19.77
N ILE A 204 -6.13 -5.55 -18.95
CA ILE A 204 -5.71 -5.11 -17.62
C ILE A 204 -5.35 -6.31 -16.73
N VAL A 205 -6.25 -7.30 -16.62
CA VAL A 205 -6.08 -8.44 -15.72
C VAL A 205 -4.92 -9.33 -16.18
N THR A 206 -4.81 -9.61 -17.46
CA THR A 206 -3.77 -10.48 -18.01
C THR A 206 -2.38 -9.83 -17.99
N THR A 207 -2.31 -8.51 -18.07
CA THR A 207 -1.04 -7.78 -17.98
C THR A 207 -0.60 -7.53 -16.54
N GLN A 208 -1.55 -7.29 -15.63
CA GLN A 208 -1.23 -6.71 -14.32
C GLN A 208 -1.66 -7.57 -13.15
N MET A 209 -2.71 -8.38 -13.26
CA MET A 209 -3.25 -9.19 -12.15
C MET A 209 -2.84 -10.67 -12.20
N VAL A 210 -1.87 -11.02 -13.03
CA VAL A 210 -1.30 -12.37 -13.09
C VAL A 210 -0.14 -12.49 -12.10
N HIS A 211 -0.24 -13.45 -11.18
CA HIS A 211 0.94 -13.92 -10.46
C HIS A 211 1.83 -14.67 -11.45
N GLY A 212 3.08 -14.22 -11.61
CA GLY A 212 4.01 -14.86 -12.54
C GLY A 212 4.12 -16.36 -12.29
N PRO A 213 4.34 -17.19 -13.34
CA PRO A 213 4.48 -18.63 -13.16
C PRO A 213 5.52 -18.95 -12.10
N CYS A 214 5.20 -19.88 -11.23
CA CYS A 214 6.04 -20.31 -10.12
C CYS A 214 5.75 -21.78 -9.79
N GLY A 215 6.39 -22.31 -8.75
CA GLY A 215 6.23 -23.71 -8.41
C GLY A 215 6.88 -24.59 -9.46
N ALA A 216 6.19 -25.64 -9.89
CA ALA A 216 6.68 -26.55 -10.92
C ALA A 216 6.90 -25.84 -12.29
N LEU A 217 6.12 -24.81 -12.60
CA LEU A 217 6.22 -24.08 -13.87
C LEU A 217 7.45 -23.18 -13.95
N ASN A 218 7.92 -22.69 -12.79
CA ASN A 218 9.16 -21.90 -12.71
C ASN A 218 9.71 -21.93 -11.27
N PRO A 219 10.62 -22.89 -10.97
CA PRO A 219 11.21 -23.01 -9.64
C PRO A 219 12.13 -21.84 -9.25
N LEU A 220 12.60 -21.07 -10.23
CA LEU A 220 13.51 -19.94 -10.05
C LEU A 220 12.80 -18.60 -9.80
N SER A 221 11.46 -18.61 -9.75
CA SER A 221 10.69 -17.39 -9.50
C SER A 221 11.05 -16.77 -8.13
N PRO A 222 11.17 -15.43 -8.02
CA PRO A 222 11.56 -14.75 -6.77
C PRO A 222 10.65 -15.02 -5.57
N CYS A 223 9.41 -15.47 -5.82
CA CYS A 223 8.46 -15.83 -4.78
C CYS A 223 8.68 -17.22 -4.19
N MET A 224 9.58 -18.03 -4.74
CA MET A 224 9.85 -19.40 -4.30
C MET A 224 10.77 -19.40 -3.08
N ALA A 225 10.40 -20.17 -2.05
CA ALA A 225 11.23 -20.48 -0.89
C ALA A 225 10.94 -21.94 -0.48
N ASP A 226 11.99 -22.71 -0.17
CA ASP A 226 11.89 -24.12 0.24
C ASP A 226 11.02 -24.97 -0.71
N GLY A 227 11.18 -24.74 -2.03
CA GLY A 227 10.43 -25.45 -3.08
C GLY A 227 8.95 -25.08 -3.17
N LYS A 228 8.46 -24.09 -2.42
CA LYS A 228 7.06 -23.65 -2.43
C LYS A 228 6.95 -22.15 -2.70
N CYS A 229 5.87 -21.74 -3.35
CA CYS A 229 5.57 -20.32 -3.51
C CYS A 229 5.17 -19.72 -2.14
N THR A 230 5.91 -18.72 -1.68
CA THR A 230 5.62 -17.97 -0.45
C THR A 230 4.24 -17.30 -0.47
N LYS A 231 3.69 -17.04 -1.67
CA LYS A 231 2.36 -16.48 -1.90
C LYS A 231 1.28 -17.53 -2.17
N ARG A 232 1.63 -18.82 -2.05
CA ARG A 232 0.74 -20.00 -2.17
C ARG A 232 0.09 -20.15 -3.54
N TYR A 233 0.85 -19.87 -4.60
CA TYR A 233 0.44 -20.15 -5.98
C TYR A 233 1.04 -21.47 -6.48
N PRO A 234 0.34 -22.19 -7.39
CA PRO A 234 -1.02 -21.91 -7.87
C PRO A 234 -2.09 -22.06 -6.77
N ARG A 235 -3.17 -21.28 -6.87
CA ARG A 235 -4.31 -21.34 -5.94
C ARG A 235 -5.28 -22.47 -6.33
N PRO A 236 -5.98 -23.08 -5.36
CA PRO A 236 -6.94 -24.14 -5.68
C PRO A 236 -8.08 -23.59 -6.54
N LEU A 237 -8.51 -24.40 -7.51
CA LEU A 237 -9.73 -24.15 -8.30
C LEU A 237 -10.93 -24.64 -7.49
N VAL A 238 -11.91 -23.77 -7.28
CA VAL A 238 -13.12 -24.05 -6.48
C VAL A 238 -14.33 -23.40 -7.13
N ALA A 239 -15.47 -24.08 -7.09
CA ALA A 239 -16.72 -23.64 -7.74
C ALA A 239 -17.40 -22.46 -7.02
N GLU A 240 -17.17 -22.30 -5.72
CA GLU A 240 -17.77 -21.25 -4.90
C GLU A 240 -16.75 -20.66 -3.93
N THR A 241 -16.95 -19.39 -3.57
CA THR A 241 -16.13 -18.71 -2.57
C THR A 241 -16.41 -19.27 -1.17
N VAL A 242 -15.36 -19.73 -0.51
CA VAL A 242 -15.43 -20.26 0.86
C VAL A 242 -14.76 -19.26 1.80
N THR A 243 -15.57 -18.63 2.65
CA THR A 243 -15.12 -17.78 3.76
C THR A 243 -15.20 -18.58 5.06
N GLY A 244 -14.07 -19.01 5.61
CA GLY A 244 -14.02 -19.64 6.93
C GLY A 244 -13.78 -18.61 8.05
N ASN A 245 -14.16 -18.94 9.29
CA ASN A 245 -14.02 -18.03 10.44
C ASN A 245 -12.56 -17.71 10.82
N GLU A 246 -11.58 -18.50 10.36
CA GLU A 246 -10.19 -18.42 10.82
C GLU A 246 -9.13 -18.65 9.72
N ARG A 247 -9.51 -18.69 8.43
CA ARG A 247 -8.54 -18.84 7.32
C ARG A 247 -8.74 -17.74 6.28
N TYR A 248 -7.70 -17.52 5.46
CA TYR A 248 -7.81 -16.70 4.26
C TYR A 248 -8.97 -17.19 3.40
N PRO A 249 -9.80 -16.29 2.85
CA PRO A 249 -10.86 -16.68 1.95
C PRO A 249 -10.29 -17.43 0.74
N VAL A 250 -10.99 -18.48 0.32
CA VAL A 250 -10.71 -19.18 -0.93
C VAL A 250 -11.77 -18.72 -1.91
N TYR A 251 -11.38 -17.82 -2.81
CA TYR A 251 -12.28 -17.27 -3.82
C TYR A 251 -12.60 -18.30 -4.90
N ARG A 252 -13.81 -18.23 -5.44
CA ARG A 252 -14.25 -18.98 -6.61
C ARG A 252 -13.26 -18.80 -7.76
N ARG A 253 -12.74 -19.92 -8.27
CA ARG A 253 -11.83 -20.01 -9.42
C ARG A 253 -12.28 -21.17 -10.28
N ARG A 254 -13.03 -20.87 -11.35
CA ARG A 254 -13.50 -21.89 -12.27
C ARG A 254 -12.34 -22.55 -13.01
N SER A 255 -12.38 -23.88 -13.12
CA SER A 255 -11.45 -24.67 -13.93
C SER A 255 -11.82 -24.63 -15.40
N LYS A 256 -10.98 -25.13 -16.30
CA LYS A 256 -11.31 -25.21 -17.74
C LYS A 256 -12.60 -26.00 -17.99
N GLU A 257 -12.81 -27.06 -17.22
CA GLU A 257 -14.00 -27.91 -17.28
C GLU A 257 -15.27 -27.18 -16.83
N ASP A 258 -15.13 -26.11 -16.03
CA ASP A 258 -16.19 -25.22 -15.56
C ASP A 258 -16.13 -23.84 -16.24
N ASN A 259 -15.81 -23.80 -17.54
CA ASN A 259 -15.74 -22.57 -18.35
C ASN A 259 -14.72 -21.50 -17.85
N GLY A 260 -13.74 -21.91 -17.06
CA GLY A 260 -12.57 -21.12 -16.69
C GLY A 260 -11.67 -20.89 -17.89
N ARG A 261 -11.13 -19.66 -18.00
CA ARG A 261 -10.27 -19.25 -19.11
C ARG A 261 -8.79 -19.47 -18.78
N THR A 262 -7.99 -19.53 -19.83
CA THR A 262 -6.53 -19.59 -19.75
C THR A 262 -5.88 -18.58 -20.66
N ILE A 263 -4.65 -18.22 -20.34
CA ILE A 263 -3.79 -17.37 -21.15
C ILE A 263 -2.43 -18.00 -21.33
N LYS A 264 -1.71 -17.57 -22.36
CA LYS A 264 -0.30 -17.92 -22.56
C LYS A 264 0.58 -16.79 -22.03
N VAL A 265 1.53 -17.14 -21.18
CA VAL A 265 2.53 -16.22 -20.64
C VAL A 265 3.92 -16.68 -21.05
N LYS A 266 4.81 -15.74 -21.35
CA LYS A 266 6.20 -16.03 -21.71
C LYS A 266 7.08 -16.06 -20.47
N VAL A 267 7.77 -17.17 -20.24
CA VAL A 267 8.77 -17.35 -19.18
C VAL A 267 10.01 -17.98 -19.80
N GLN A 268 11.17 -17.34 -19.65
CA GLN A 268 12.45 -17.87 -20.14
C GLN A 268 12.41 -18.31 -21.63
N ASN A 269 11.77 -17.51 -22.48
CA ASN A 269 11.54 -17.77 -23.91
C ASN A 269 10.65 -18.98 -24.24
N GLN A 270 9.94 -19.53 -23.26
CA GLN A 270 8.90 -20.55 -23.47
C GLN A 270 7.52 -19.95 -23.20
N GLU A 271 6.53 -20.35 -24.01
CA GLU A 271 5.13 -20.04 -23.75
C GLU A 271 4.53 -21.10 -22.84
N ILE A 272 4.03 -20.67 -21.69
CA ILE A 272 3.37 -21.53 -20.71
C ILE A 272 1.91 -21.12 -20.65
N GLU A 273 1.01 -22.09 -20.71
CA GLU A 273 -0.41 -21.85 -20.48
C GLU A 273 -0.70 -21.86 -18.96
N ILE A 274 -1.40 -20.83 -18.50
CA ILE A 274 -1.84 -20.69 -17.10
C ILE A 274 -3.33 -20.35 -17.05
N GLY A 275 -4.01 -20.77 -16.00
CA GLY A 275 -5.42 -20.44 -15.77
C GLY A 275 -5.67 -19.53 -14.59
N ASN A 276 -6.94 -19.56 -14.16
CA ASN A 276 -7.45 -18.78 -13.04
C ASN A 276 -6.69 -19.03 -11.74
N GLU A 277 -5.99 -20.16 -11.59
CA GLU A 277 -5.17 -20.47 -10.42
C GLU A 277 -4.01 -19.49 -10.17
N PHE A 278 -3.61 -18.70 -11.18
CA PHE A 278 -2.55 -17.69 -11.09
C PHE A 278 -3.06 -16.25 -10.94
N ILE A 279 -4.37 -16.01 -10.98
CA ILE A 279 -4.90 -14.64 -10.93
C ILE A 279 -4.94 -14.11 -9.49
N VAL A 280 -4.40 -12.91 -9.30
CA VAL A 280 -4.44 -12.18 -8.03
C VAL A 280 -5.84 -11.58 -7.84
N PRO A 281 -6.42 -11.62 -6.64
CA PRO A 281 -7.72 -11.01 -6.36
C PRO A 281 -7.77 -9.55 -6.79
N TYR A 282 -8.80 -9.18 -7.55
CA TYR A 282 -8.97 -7.81 -8.07
C TYR A 282 -10.43 -7.41 -8.01
N CYS A 283 -10.68 -6.10 -8.03
CA CYS A 283 -12.02 -5.58 -8.22
C CYS A 283 -12.16 -5.06 -9.66
N PRO A 284 -13.05 -5.63 -10.50
CA PRO A 284 -13.25 -5.19 -11.88
C PRO A 284 -13.46 -3.67 -12.03
N LEU A 285 -14.21 -3.06 -11.11
CA LEU A 285 -14.46 -1.61 -11.11
C LEU A 285 -13.17 -0.81 -10.87
N LEU A 286 -12.44 -1.14 -9.80
CA LEU A 286 -11.20 -0.42 -9.45
C LEU A 286 -10.10 -0.63 -10.49
N SER A 287 -9.99 -1.84 -11.05
CA SER A 287 -9.05 -2.17 -12.12
C SER A 287 -9.29 -1.28 -13.35
N ARG A 288 -10.55 -1.06 -13.75
CA ARG A 288 -10.88 -0.16 -14.87
C ARG A 288 -10.62 1.31 -14.55
N ILE A 289 -10.94 1.78 -13.35
CA ILE A 289 -10.75 3.20 -12.97
C ILE A 289 -9.26 3.59 -12.96
N PHE A 290 -8.39 2.70 -12.50
CA PHE A 290 -6.98 3.02 -12.28
C PHE A 290 -6.02 2.37 -13.27
N GLU A 291 -6.50 1.47 -14.14
CA GLU A 291 -5.73 0.75 -15.18
C GLU A 291 -4.42 0.18 -14.63
N LYS A 292 -4.49 -0.52 -13.50
CA LYS A 292 -3.30 -0.97 -12.78
C LYS A 292 -3.48 -2.20 -11.91
N HIS A 293 -2.36 -2.68 -11.38
CA HIS A 293 -2.32 -3.65 -10.29
C HIS A 293 -2.90 -3.08 -8.99
N ALA A 294 -4.13 -3.47 -8.69
CA ALA A 294 -4.80 -3.20 -7.42
C ALA A 294 -5.34 -4.53 -6.87
N ASN A 295 -4.64 -5.08 -5.89
CA ASN A 295 -5.08 -6.28 -5.20
C ASN A 295 -6.20 -5.92 -4.21
N VAL A 296 -7.34 -6.60 -4.28
CA VAL A 296 -8.47 -6.39 -3.37
C VAL A 296 -8.82 -7.71 -2.74
N GLU A 297 -8.67 -7.79 -1.42
CA GLU A 297 -8.95 -9.00 -0.66
C GLU A 297 -9.96 -8.72 0.46
N ARG A 298 -10.89 -9.65 0.67
CA ARG A 298 -11.67 -9.73 1.89
C ARG A 298 -10.72 -10.03 3.05
N SER A 299 -10.75 -9.17 4.05
CA SER A 299 -9.91 -9.32 5.23
C SER A 299 -10.36 -10.52 6.08
N SER A 300 -9.38 -11.23 6.64
CA SER A 300 -9.58 -12.33 7.60
C SER A 300 -8.75 -12.09 8.86
N ASN A 301 -9.11 -12.76 9.97
CA ASN A 301 -8.38 -12.69 11.23
C ASN A 301 -6.87 -13.04 11.08
N VAL A 302 -6.51 -13.92 10.13
CA VAL A 302 -5.11 -14.31 9.87
C VAL A 302 -4.34 -13.24 9.10
N GLN A 303 -5.01 -12.55 8.18
CA GLN A 303 -4.44 -11.44 7.42
C GLN A 303 -4.15 -10.25 8.33
N PHE A 304 -4.93 -10.10 9.41
CA PHE A 304 -4.72 -9.07 10.40
C PHE A 304 -3.35 -9.13 11.09
N GLY A 305 -2.79 -10.33 11.35
CA GLY A 305 -1.44 -10.45 11.90
C GLY A 305 -0.35 -9.90 10.97
N GLN A 306 -0.54 -10.00 9.65
CA GLN A 306 0.34 -9.41 8.63
C GLN A 306 0.07 -7.91 8.44
N ILE A 307 -1.19 -7.49 8.52
CA ILE A 307 -1.59 -6.08 8.54
C ILE A 307 -0.97 -5.38 9.75
N ASN A 308 -0.99 -6.00 10.92
CA ASN A 308 -0.24 -5.52 12.09
C ASN A 308 1.26 -5.40 11.79
N GLN A 309 1.89 -6.29 11.03
CA GLN A 309 3.30 -6.07 10.65
C GLN A 309 3.50 -4.85 9.75
N ILE A 310 2.53 -4.52 8.88
CA ILE A 310 2.57 -3.33 8.02
C ILE A 310 2.50 -2.05 8.87
N PHE A 311 1.68 -2.02 9.92
CA PHE A 311 1.46 -0.82 10.74
C PHE A 311 2.29 -0.77 12.05
N VAL A 312 2.76 -1.92 12.57
CA VAL A 312 3.39 -2.07 13.91
C VAL A 312 4.91 -2.32 13.82
N GLN A 313 5.46 -2.93 12.76
CA GLN A 313 6.89 -3.26 12.71
C GLN A 313 7.78 -2.12 12.17
N VAL A 314 8.07 -1.14 13.03
CA VAL A 314 9.29 -0.31 12.93
C VAL A 314 10.19 -0.52 14.16
N ARG A 315 10.56 -1.77 14.43
CA ARG A 315 11.72 -2.07 15.30
C ARG A 315 12.88 -2.75 14.57
N HIS A 316 12.65 -3.57 13.54
CA HIS A 316 13.75 -4.30 12.87
C HIS A 316 14.12 -3.85 11.44
N LYS A 317 13.26 -3.11 10.71
CA LYS A 317 13.59 -2.70 9.33
C LYS A 317 14.50 -1.48 9.20
N ARG A 318 14.87 -0.83 10.31
CA ARG A 318 15.72 0.38 10.32
C ARG A 318 17.14 0.15 9.77
N GLN A 319 17.65 -1.08 9.78
CA GLN A 319 19.03 -1.33 9.34
C GLN A 319 19.19 -1.79 7.89
N ARG A 320 18.11 -2.08 7.12
CA ARG A 320 18.29 -2.58 5.74
C ARG A 320 17.50 -1.86 4.64
N HIS A 321 16.31 -1.30 4.90
CA HIS A 321 15.38 -1.01 3.78
C HIS A 321 14.91 0.44 3.58
N GLY A 322 15.09 1.37 4.51
CA GLY A 322 14.83 2.80 4.25
C GLY A 322 13.44 3.13 3.68
N CYS A 323 12.40 2.45 4.16
CA CYS A 323 11.01 2.74 3.75
C CYS A 323 10.49 3.95 4.52
N VAL A 324 10.02 4.98 3.82
CA VAL A 324 9.25 6.07 4.43
C VAL A 324 7.80 5.61 4.51
N TRP A 325 7.25 5.65 5.72
CA TRP A 325 5.84 5.35 6.01
C TRP A 325 5.14 6.64 6.41
N TYR A 326 4.04 6.95 5.75
CA TYR A 326 3.04 7.83 6.31
C TYR A 326 1.72 7.06 6.37
N CYS A 327 1.01 7.22 7.48
CA CYS A 327 -0.25 6.56 7.74
C CYS A 327 -1.34 7.63 7.87
N VAL A 328 -2.57 7.29 7.49
CA VAL A 328 -3.75 8.15 7.67
C VAL A 328 -4.88 7.26 8.14
N GLY A 329 -5.52 7.62 9.24
CA GLY A 329 -6.74 6.98 9.74
C GLY A 329 -7.85 8.03 9.88
N LYS A 330 -9.07 7.66 9.51
CA LYS A 330 -10.25 8.48 9.79
C LYS A 330 -11.41 7.58 10.18
N CYS A 331 -12.09 7.95 11.25
CA CYS A 331 -13.39 7.42 11.63
C CYS A 331 -14.39 8.56 11.47
N GLU A 332 -15.55 8.27 10.88
CA GLU A 332 -16.68 9.21 10.84
C GLU A 332 -17.60 9.05 12.04
#